data_AF-A0A8W8P0X1-F1
#
_entry.id   AF-A0A8W8P0X1-F1
#
_cell.length_a   1.000
_cell.length_b   1.000
_cell.length_c   1.000
_cell.angle_alpha   90.00
_cell.angle_beta   90.00
_cell.angle_gamma   90.00
#
_symmetry.space_group_name_H-M   'P 1'
#
loop_
_entity.id
_entity.type
_entity.pdbx_description
1 polymer ?
#
loop_
_entity_poly.entity_id
_entity_poly.type
_entity_poly.pdbx_seq_one_letter_code
_entity_poly.pdbx_strand_id
1 'polypeptide(L)'
;MLNYLIIFAIPWIAYAYENIALHKSAWQLHPYMYNHKIITTNASNAVDGLKTNLSYFGAYAFNELCEFEVYGCPSPSYYGEDCSQSCPDQCMDSRCHIETGNCFGCKVGYQGPTCDQPCQKNPYGYGCSMICGLCVNGEQCNHVNGTCHNGCEAGIYGSHCQMECPQGLYGRNCSNKCSEKCFIYKDCNIKTGVCFGGCAVGWKPPLCNEECDDGTFETNCSNYCGHCHQGQSCDVETGACPNGCDSGYKGIHCNESCAHSFYGPNCRLRCSNTCINRTCDAEKGSCDMV
;
A
#
# COMPACT_ATOMS: atom_id res chain seq x y z
N MET A 1 9.44 -43.62 -71.67
CA MET A 1 10.46 -43.13 -70.72
C MET A 1 10.26 -41.62 -70.60
N LEU A 2 9.80 -41.16 -69.43
CA LEU A 2 9.48 -39.76 -69.15
C LEU A 2 10.78 -38.94 -68.98
N ASN A 3 10.85 -37.78 -69.63
CA ASN A 3 11.88 -36.77 -69.42
C ASN A 3 11.49 -35.88 -68.24
N TYR A 4 12.26 -35.87 -67.16
CA TYR A 4 12.09 -34.93 -66.04
C TYR A 4 13.05 -33.75 -66.21
N LEU A 5 12.47 -32.56 -66.37
CA LEU A 5 13.19 -31.29 -66.43
C LEU A 5 13.26 -30.74 -65.00
N ILE A 6 14.42 -30.87 -64.35
CA ILE A 6 14.64 -30.34 -63.00
C ILE A 6 15.01 -28.87 -63.12
N ILE A 7 14.10 -27.99 -62.72
CA ILE A 7 14.32 -26.54 -62.66
C ILE A 7 14.87 -26.20 -61.27
N PHE A 8 16.15 -25.86 -61.18
CA PHE A 8 16.72 -25.22 -59.99
C PHE A 8 16.48 -23.71 -60.07
N ALA A 9 15.53 -23.20 -59.27
CA ALA A 9 15.37 -21.76 -59.06
C ALA A 9 16.31 -21.33 -57.93
N ILE A 10 17.35 -20.56 -58.28
CA ILE A 10 18.22 -19.91 -57.31
C ILE A 10 17.56 -18.58 -56.94
N PRO A 11 17.20 -18.31 -55.67
CA PRO A 11 16.62 -17.03 -55.28
C PRO A 11 17.73 -15.98 -55.26
N TRP A 12 17.68 -15.03 -56.19
CA TRP A 12 18.49 -13.82 -56.12
C TRP A 12 17.93 -12.92 -55.01
N ILE A 13 18.74 -12.66 -53.99
CA ILE A 13 18.46 -11.61 -53.00
C ILE A 13 18.77 -10.28 -53.69
N ALA A 14 17.75 -9.49 -53.98
CA ALA A 14 17.91 -8.13 -54.42
C ALA A 14 18.06 -7.23 -53.18
N TYR A 15 19.21 -6.59 -53.03
CA TYR A 15 19.38 -5.49 -52.08
C TYR A 15 18.88 -4.21 -52.74
N ALA A 16 17.77 -3.68 -52.23
CA ALA A 16 17.32 -2.33 -52.58
C ALA A 16 17.74 -1.39 -51.44
N TYR A 17 18.46 -0.31 -51.79
CA TYR A 17 18.78 0.77 -50.87
C TYR A 17 17.69 1.82 -50.97
N GLU A 18 17.06 2.17 -49.86
CA GLU A 18 16.05 3.22 -49.79
C GLU A 18 16.74 4.57 -49.56
N ASN A 19 16.54 5.55 -50.45
CA ASN A 19 17.05 6.90 -50.26
C ASN A 19 16.17 7.62 -49.24
N ILE A 20 16.63 7.71 -47.99
CA ILE A 20 15.89 8.33 -46.87
C ILE A 20 15.62 9.83 -47.12
N ALA A 21 16.37 10.46 -48.03
CA ALA A 21 16.23 11.86 -48.38
C ALA A 21 15.28 12.12 -49.57
N LEU A 22 14.57 11.10 -50.07
CA LEU A 22 13.64 11.26 -51.20
C LEU A 22 12.52 12.28 -50.88
N HIS A 23 12.25 13.18 -51.82
CA HIS A 23 11.25 14.25 -51.74
C HIS A 23 11.47 15.26 -50.59
N LYS A 24 12.69 15.35 -50.04
CA LYS A 24 13.05 16.38 -49.08
C LYS A 24 13.51 17.65 -49.80
N SER A 25 13.30 18.81 -49.19
CA SER A 25 13.87 20.08 -49.67
C SER A 25 15.39 20.07 -49.48
N ALA A 26 16.15 20.37 -50.53
CA ALA A 26 17.60 20.55 -50.46
C ALA A 26 17.98 21.98 -50.83
N TRP A 27 19.04 22.48 -50.20
CA TRP A 27 19.57 23.82 -50.42
C TRP A 27 21.10 23.76 -50.53
N GLN A 28 21.71 24.68 -51.28
CA GLN A 28 23.14 24.69 -51.57
C GLN A 28 23.70 26.11 -51.43
N LEU A 29 24.69 26.29 -50.54
CA LEU A 29 25.29 27.59 -50.23
C LEU A 29 26.23 28.10 -51.34
N HIS A 30 26.95 27.20 -52.02
CA HIS A 30 27.94 27.55 -53.06
C HIS A 30 27.73 26.71 -54.33
N PRO A 31 26.84 27.13 -55.25
CA PRO A 31 26.59 26.41 -56.50
C PRO A 31 27.79 26.53 -57.45
N TYR A 32 28.28 25.40 -57.98
CA TYR A 32 29.31 25.43 -59.01
C TYR A 32 28.74 25.96 -60.34
N MET A 33 29.33 27.03 -60.86
CA MET A 33 28.88 27.72 -62.07
C MET A 33 29.93 27.57 -63.17
N TYR A 34 29.55 27.06 -64.34
CA TYR A 34 30.42 27.03 -65.53
C TYR A 34 29.69 27.69 -66.71
N ASN A 35 30.34 28.65 -67.37
CA ASN A 35 29.74 29.48 -68.44
C ASN A 35 28.36 30.06 -68.08
N HIS A 36 28.22 30.62 -66.87
CA HIS A 36 27.00 31.25 -66.36
C HIS A 36 25.74 30.35 -66.39
N LYS A 37 25.92 29.01 -66.43
CA LYS A 37 24.86 28.03 -66.25
C LYS A 37 25.17 27.16 -65.03
N ILE A 38 24.12 26.89 -64.25
CA ILE A 38 24.17 25.88 -63.18
C ILE A 38 24.27 24.51 -63.86
N ILE A 39 25.43 23.88 -63.80
CA ILE A 39 25.65 22.57 -64.42
C ILE A 39 25.39 21.48 -63.39
N THR A 40 24.29 20.74 -63.58
CA THR A 40 23.92 19.38 -63.10
C THR A 40 24.21 18.95 -61.65
N THR A 41 24.78 19.80 -60.82
CA THR A 41 25.27 19.53 -59.45
C THR A 41 24.49 20.36 -58.42
N ASN A 42 23.20 20.55 -58.70
CA ASN A 42 22.28 21.14 -57.72
C ASN A 42 21.94 20.09 -56.65
N ALA A 43 22.04 20.45 -55.38
CA ALA A 43 21.68 19.58 -54.25
C ALA A 43 20.25 19.00 -54.36
N SER A 44 19.32 19.67 -55.05
CA SER A 44 17.98 19.13 -55.34
C SER A 44 18.00 17.81 -56.12
N ASN A 45 19.02 17.59 -56.94
CA ASN A 45 19.16 16.38 -57.76
C ASN A 45 19.47 15.13 -56.92
N ALA A 46 19.90 15.30 -55.66
CA ALA A 46 20.18 14.22 -54.72
C ALA A 46 18.91 13.64 -54.07
N VAL A 47 17.83 14.43 -54.07
CA VAL A 47 16.61 14.23 -53.28
C VAL A 47 15.34 14.17 -54.13
N ASP A 48 15.42 14.51 -55.42
CA ASP A 48 14.26 14.57 -56.32
C ASP A 48 13.76 13.20 -56.84
N GLY A 49 14.59 12.15 -56.72
CA GLY A 49 14.23 10.80 -57.18
C GLY A 49 14.17 10.61 -58.69
N LEU A 50 14.57 11.62 -59.48
CA LEU A 50 14.40 11.65 -60.93
C LEU A 50 15.58 11.04 -61.71
N LYS A 51 16.61 10.54 -61.00
CA LYS A 51 17.78 9.87 -61.60
C LYS A 51 17.73 8.37 -61.32
N THR A 52 17.22 7.60 -62.29
CA THR A 52 17.01 6.15 -62.19
C THR A 52 18.08 5.30 -62.89
N ASN A 53 19.10 5.91 -63.50
CA ASN A 53 20.18 5.18 -64.18
C ASN A 53 21.38 4.95 -63.25
N LEU A 54 21.48 3.73 -62.71
CA LEU A 54 22.58 3.24 -61.85
C LEU A 54 23.71 2.53 -62.64
N SER A 55 23.73 2.63 -63.98
CA SER A 55 24.77 1.95 -64.77
C SER A 55 26.16 2.55 -64.53
N TYR A 56 27.20 1.70 -64.60
CA TYR A 56 28.62 2.08 -64.46
C TYR A 56 29.05 3.22 -65.43
N PHE A 57 28.33 3.42 -66.54
CA PHE A 57 28.57 4.49 -67.52
C PHE A 57 27.48 5.59 -67.53
N GLY A 58 26.48 5.53 -66.63
CA GLY A 58 25.60 6.67 -66.29
C GLY A 58 26.23 7.63 -65.26
N ALA A 59 27.50 7.38 -64.92
CA ALA A 59 28.31 8.05 -63.93
C ALA A 59 28.48 9.54 -64.27
N TYR A 60 28.10 10.52 -63.46
CA TYR A 60 28.27 10.58 -62.02
C TYR A 60 27.19 11.49 -61.40
N ALA A 61 26.26 10.90 -60.65
CA ALA A 61 25.62 11.63 -59.55
C ALA A 61 26.53 11.41 -58.33
N PHE A 62 27.55 12.26 -58.19
CA PHE A 62 28.27 12.36 -56.92
C PHE A 62 27.32 13.02 -55.92
N ASN A 63 26.60 12.21 -55.14
CA ASN A 63 26.08 12.68 -53.86
C ASN A 63 27.24 12.72 -52.88
N GLU A 64 28.17 13.64 -53.12
CA GLU A 64 29.06 14.07 -52.05
C GLU A 64 28.19 14.90 -51.11
N LEU A 65 27.91 14.37 -49.93
CA LEU A 65 27.43 15.17 -48.81
C LEU A 65 28.47 16.28 -48.61
N CYS A 66 28.15 17.49 -49.09
CA CYS A 66 28.96 18.67 -48.80
C CYS A 66 28.80 18.95 -47.30
N GLU A 67 29.78 18.51 -46.53
CA GLU A 67 30.06 18.90 -45.14
C GLU A 67 28.85 18.78 -44.19
N PHE A 68 28.81 17.67 -43.46
CA PHE A 68 27.93 17.51 -42.30
C PHE A 68 28.76 17.67 -41.03
N GLU A 69 28.71 18.84 -40.43
CA GLU A 69 29.32 19.08 -39.12
C GLU A 69 28.30 18.74 -38.02
N VAL A 70 28.57 17.65 -37.29
CA VAL A 70 27.87 17.35 -36.05
C VAL A 70 28.63 18.01 -34.92
N TYR A 71 28.08 19.11 -34.43
CA TYR A 71 28.57 19.75 -33.22
C TYR A 71 28.10 18.94 -32.01
N GLY A 72 29.06 18.49 -31.21
CA GLY A 72 28.84 17.55 -30.12
C GLY A 72 29.91 17.72 -29.04
N CYS A 73 29.59 17.36 -27.81
CA CYS A 73 30.61 17.31 -26.77
C CYS A 73 31.51 16.08 -26.94
N PRO A 74 32.81 16.16 -26.57
CA PRO A 74 33.74 15.03 -26.67
C PRO A 74 33.28 13.78 -25.91
N SER A 75 32.44 13.96 -24.90
CA SER A 75 31.83 12.90 -24.10
C SER A 75 30.34 13.18 -23.91
N PRO A 76 29.47 12.15 -23.96
CA PRO A 76 28.03 12.30 -23.74
C PRO A 76 27.66 12.67 -22.30
N SER A 77 28.64 12.70 -21.39
CA SER A 77 28.48 13.13 -19.99
C SER A 77 28.69 14.62 -19.76
N TYR A 78 28.90 15.40 -20.83
CA TYR A 78 29.04 16.85 -20.78
C TYR A 78 28.06 17.53 -21.73
N TYR A 79 27.67 18.76 -21.40
CA TYR A 79 26.75 19.60 -22.15
C TYR A 79 27.12 21.09 -22.02
N GLY A 80 26.42 21.95 -22.76
CA GLY A 80 26.67 23.37 -22.91
C GLY A 80 27.51 23.70 -24.14
N GLU A 81 27.54 24.97 -24.52
CA GLU A 81 28.25 25.46 -25.73
C GLU A 81 29.73 25.06 -25.75
N ASP A 82 30.39 25.08 -24.59
CA ASP A 82 31.81 24.73 -24.43
C ASP A 82 32.05 23.35 -23.78
N CYS A 83 31.01 22.54 -23.60
CA CYS A 83 31.10 21.22 -22.96
C CYS A 83 31.74 21.21 -21.56
N SER A 84 31.57 22.31 -20.83
CA SER A 84 32.15 22.51 -19.50
C SER A 84 31.27 22.01 -18.36
N GLN A 85 29.99 21.74 -18.63
CA GLN A 85 29.03 21.30 -17.62
C GLN A 85 28.84 19.79 -17.70
N SER A 86 28.98 19.09 -16.58
CA SER A 86 28.69 17.66 -16.50
C SER A 86 27.18 17.43 -16.43
N CYS A 87 26.67 16.42 -17.14
CA CYS A 87 25.28 16.00 -17.01
C CYS A 87 24.94 15.67 -15.54
N PRO A 88 23.69 15.92 -15.08
CA PRO A 88 23.26 15.57 -13.74
C PRO A 88 23.54 14.10 -13.36
N ASP A 89 23.98 13.87 -12.12
CA ASP A 89 24.39 12.54 -11.64
C ASP A 89 23.30 11.47 -11.75
N GLN A 90 22.04 11.88 -11.69
CA GLN A 90 20.88 11.00 -11.73
C GLN A 90 20.32 10.78 -13.13
N CYS A 91 20.93 11.36 -14.18
CA CYS A 91 20.63 10.97 -15.55
C CYS A 91 20.99 9.49 -15.77
N MET A 92 20.15 8.78 -16.51
CA MET A 92 20.44 7.44 -16.99
C MET A 92 21.68 7.47 -17.90
N ASP A 93 22.62 6.56 -17.65
CA ASP A 93 23.91 6.44 -18.34
C ASP A 93 24.74 7.73 -18.39
N SER A 94 24.48 8.68 -17.46
CA SER A 94 25.07 10.02 -17.47
C SER A 94 24.88 10.76 -18.80
N ARG A 95 23.71 10.59 -19.44
CA ARG A 95 23.38 11.23 -20.72
C ARG A 95 22.32 12.30 -20.57
N CYS A 96 22.60 13.47 -21.15
CA CYS A 96 21.67 14.59 -21.18
C CYS A 96 21.69 15.29 -22.54
N HIS A 97 20.69 16.14 -22.76
CA HIS A 97 20.59 16.97 -23.95
C HIS A 97 21.72 17.98 -23.97
N ILE A 98 22.44 18.04 -25.09
CA ILE A 98 23.68 18.81 -25.22
C ILE A 98 23.52 20.31 -24.95
N GLU A 99 22.36 20.90 -25.25
CA GLU A 99 22.13 22.33 -24.99
C GLU A 99 21.51 22.62 -23.62
N THR A 100 20.53 21.81 -23.19
CA THR A 100 19.68 22.12 -22.04
C THR A 100 20.12 21.42 -20.75
N GLY A 101 20.94 20.37 -20.85
CA GLY A 101 21.28 19.52 -19.70
C GLY A 101 20.14 18.60 -19.25
N ASN A 102 19.00 18.58 -19.94
CA ASN A 102 17.88 17.72 -19.61
C ASN A 102 18.23 16.24 -19.85
N CYS A 103 18.03 15.39 -18.86
CA CYS A 103 18.24 13.96 -18.99
C CYS A 103 17.21 13.34 -19.95
N PHE A 104 17.65 12.36 -20.75
CA PHE A 104 16.75 11.56 -21.59
C PHE A 104 15.97 10.50 -20.79
N GLY A 105 16.42 10.22 -19.57
CA GLY A 105 15.79 9.33 -18.61
C GLY A 105 16.47 9.47 -17.25
N CYS A 106 15.76 9.14 -16.18
CA CYS A 106 16.28 9.20 -14.82
C CYS A 106 16.64 7.82 -14.30
N LYS A 107 17.64 7.78 -13.41
CA LYS A 107 17.87 6.62 -12.54
C LYS A 107 16.64 6.36 -11.69
N VAL A 108 16.49 5.10 -11.27
CA VAL A 108 15.37 4.64 -10.43
C VAL A 108 15.19 5.53 -9.20
N GLY A 109 13.95 5.94 -8.92
CA GLY A 109 13.61 6.76 -7.77
C GLY A 109 13.81 8.27 -7.94
N TYR A 110 14.12 8.73 -9.15
CA TYR A 110 14.25 10.14 -9.50
C TYR A 110 13.36 10.51 -10.70
N GLN A 111 12.99 11.78 -10.77
CA GLN A 111 12.14 12.37 -11.80
C GLN A 111 12.53 13.82 -12.07
N GLY A 112 11.84 14.44 -13.04
CA GLY A 112 12.11 15.81 -13.48
C GLY A 112 13.05 15.86 -14.68
N PRO A 113 13.15 17.01 -15.36
CA PRO A 113 13.94 17.17 -16.57
C PRO A 113 15.43 16.94 -16.34
N THR A 114 15.94 17.22 -15.15
CA THR A 114 17.35 17.05 -14.75
C THR A 114 17.55 15.94 -13.73
N CYS A 115 16.52 15.14 -13.44
CA CYS A 115 16.55 14.02 -12.49
C CYS A 115 17.01 14.38 -11.07
N ASP A 116 16.88 15.63 -10.67
CA ASP A 116 17.26 16.16 -9.36
C ASP A 116 16.19 15.95 -8.29
N GLN A 117 14.98 15.56 -8.69
CA GLN A 117 13.85 15.38 -7.78
C GLN A 117 13.67 13.90 -7.45
N PRO A 118 13.82 13.48 -6.18
CA PRO A 118 13.43 12.14 -5.78
C PRO A 118 11.90 11.98 -5.91
N CYS A 119 11.42 10.74 -6.03
CA CYS A 119 9.98 10.47 -5.95
C CYS A 119 9.43 10.94 -4.59
N GLN A 120 8.28 11.62 -4.62
CA GLN A 120 7.62 12.18 -3.43
C GLN A 120 6.14 11.82 -3.41
N LYS A 121 5.57 11.71 -2.20
CA LYS A 121 4.16 11.43 -1.88
C LYS A 121 3.67 10.01 -2.23
N ASN A 122 4.48 8.98 -1.96
CA ASN A 122 4.21 7.53 -2.12
C ASN A 122 4.63 6.83 -3.43
N PRO A 123 4.91 7.53 -4.54
CA PRO A 123 5.58 6.93 -5.67
C PRO A 123 7.01 6.49 -5.39
N TYR A 124 7.46 5.47 -6.12
CA TYR A 124 8.82 4.97 -6.14
C TYR A 124 9.14 4.30 -7.50
N GLY A 125 10.41 3.93 -7.68
CA GLY A 125 10.85 3.14 -8.82
C GLY A 125 11.12 3.96 -10.08
N TYR A 126 11.13 3.28 -11.23
CA TYR A 126 11.44 3.94 -12.50
C TYR A 126 10.33 4.92 -12.89
N GLY A 127 10.72 6.17 -13.13
CA GLY A 127 9.78 7.25 -13.46
C GLY A 127 8.70 7.49 -12.40
N CYS A 128 8.95 7.12 -11.14
CA CYS A 128 7.98 7.25 -10.04
C CYS A 128 6.60 6.65 -10.38
N SER A 129 6.59 5.49 -11.06
CA SER A 129 5.38 4.85 -11.58
C SER A 129 4.75 3.83 -10.63
N MET A 130 5.52 3.33 -9.64
CA MET A 130 5.02 2.37 -8.66
C MET A 130 4.59 3.10 -7.40
N ILE A 131 3.51 2.65 -6.76
CA ILE A 131 2.96 3.28 -5.55
C ILE A 131 3.11 2.32 -4.37
N CYS A 132 3.74 2.74 -3.29
CA CYS A 132 3.80 1.94 -2.05
C CYS A 132 2.49 2.13 -1.25
N GLY A 133 2.28 1.24 -0.28
CA GLY A 133 1.12 1.31 0.62
C GLY A 133 1.29 2.32 1.75
N LEU A 134 0.57 2.13 2.86
CA LEU A 134 0.55 3.12 3.94
C LEU A 134 1.70 2.88 4.93
N CYS A 135 2.81 3.58 4.74
CA CYS A 135 3.86 3.64 5.75
C CYS A 135 3.35 4.36 7.02
N VAL A 136 3.95 4.07 8.17
CA VAL A 136 3.64 4.73 9.45
C VAL A 136 3.65 6.25 9.32
N ASN A 137 2.64 6.92 9.90
CA ASN A 137 2.41 8.37 9.87
C ASN A 137 2.34 8.99 8.46
N GLY A 138 2.10 8.18 7.41
CA GLY A 138 2.05 8.66 6.04
C GLY A 138 3.41 9.09 5.49
N GLU A 139 4.50 8.55 6.03
CA GLU A 139 5.85 8.82 5.54
C GLU A 139 6.07 8.34 4.09
N GLN A 140 6.94 9.05 3.37
CA GLN A 140 7.40 8.62 2.05
C GLN A 140 8.17 7.31 2.17
N CYS A 141 7.73 6.26 1.46
CA CYS A 141 8.52 5.05 1.31
C CYS A 141 9.83 5.33 0.55
N ASN A 142 10.79 4.41 0.65
CA ASN A 142 12.03 4.54 -0.09
C ASN A 142 11.77 4.78 -1.58
N HIS A 143 12.21 5.92 -2.12
CA HIS A 143 11.91 6.34 -3.49
C HIS A 143 12.50 5.39 -4.55
N VAL A 144 13.51 4.59 -4.23
CA VAL A 144 14.11 3.60 -5.13
C VAL A 144 13.36 2.28 -5.12
N ASN A 145 13.19 1.67 -3.95
CA ASN A 145 12.69 0.30 -3.83
C ASN A 145 11.28 0.21 -3.22
N GLY A 146 10.67 1.31 -2.77
CA GLY A 146 9.30 1.36 -2.27
C GLY A 146 9.07 0.76 -0.89
N THR A 147 10.13 0.47 -0.14
CA THR A 147 10.00 -0.11 1.20
C THR A 147 9.73 0.95 2.27
N CYS A 148 8.93 0.60 3.29
CA CYS A 148 8.66 1.47 4.44
C CYS A 148 9.64 1.15 5.59
N HIS A 149 10.55 2.07 5.90
CA HIS A 149 11.61 1.84 6.90
C HIS A 149 11.06 1.66 8.32
N ASN A 150 10.07 2.47 8.69
CA ASN A 150 9.41 2.42 10.01
C ASN A 150 8.23 1.43 10.06
N GLY A 151 8.05 0.64 9.00
CA GLY A 151 6.95 -0.30 8.85
C GLY A 151 5.63 0.36 8.43
N CYS A 152 4.55 -0.38 8.65
CA CYS A 152 3.22 -0.13 8.12
C CYS A 152 2.23 0.36 9.17
N GLU A 153 1.24 1.11 8.71
CA GLU A 153 0.10 1.49 9.54
C GLU A 153 -0.73 0.28 10.02
N ALA A 154 -1.63 0.54 10.97
CA ALA A 154 -2.48 -0.51 11.51
C ALA A 154 -3.41 -1.13 10.43
N GLY A 155 -3.47 -2.46 10.40
CA GLY A 155 -4.33 -3.22 9.47
C GLY A 155 -3.63 -3.68 8.19
N ILE A 156 -2.36 -3.31 7.98
CA ILE A 156 -1.58 -3.68 6.80
C ILE A 156 -0.15 -4.10 7.18
N TYR A 157 0.49 -4.87 6.30
CA TYR A 157 1.85 -5.39 6.48
C TYR A 157 2.58 -5.60 5.15
N GLY A 158 3.81 -6.09 5.25
CA GLY A 158 4.72 -6.33 4.13
C GLY A 158 5.76 -5.22 3.97
N SER A 159 6.81 -5.48 3.20
CA SER A 159 7.89 -4.51 2.97
C SER A 159 7.40 -3.20 2.35
N HIS A 160 6.35 -3.26 1.53
CA HIS A 160 5.73 -2.11 0.86
C HIS A 160 4.39 -1.69 1.48
N CYS A 161 3.95 -2.32 2.58
CA CYS A 161 2.70 -1.98 3.28
C CYS A 161 1.42 -2.06 2.42
N GLN A 162 1.38 -3.00 1.48
CA GLN A 162 0.26 -3.18 0.54
C GLN A 162 -0.65 -4.37 0.89
N MET A 163 -0.27 -5.22 1.83
CA MET A 163 -1.04 -6.42 2.18
C MET A 163 -1.89 -6.15 3.41
N GLU A 164 -3.17 -6.50 3.39
CA GLU A 164 -4.04 -6.43 4.57
C GLU A 164 -3.68 -7.51 5.59
N CYS A 165 -3.89 -7.24 6.89
CA CYS A 165 -3.60 -8.24 7.91
C CYS A 165 -4.32 -9.56 7.64
N PRO A 166 -3.62 -10.71 7.76
CA PRO A 166 -4.27 -12.00 7.72
C PRO A 166 -5.20 -12.16 8.94
N GLN A 167 -6.20 -13.03 8.80
CA GLN A 167 -7.17 -13.30 9.86
C GLN A 167 -6.47 -13.68 11.17
N GLY A 168 -6.97 -13.12 12.28
CA GLY A 168 -6.41 -13.36 13.60
C GLY A 168 -5.21 -12.48 13.98
N LEU A 169 -4.76 -11.58 13.09
CA LEU A 169 -3.75 -10.56 13.39
C LEU A 169 -4.32 -9.14 13.29
N TYR A 170 -3.76 -8.22 14.07
CA TYR A 170 -4.14 -6.81 14.04
C TYR A 170 -2.99 -5.85 14.38
N GLY A 171 -3.26 -4.56 14.22
CA GLY A 171 -2.36 -3.48 14.61
C GLY A 171 -1.28 -3.20 13.57
N ARG A 172 -0.26 -2.43 13.98
CA ARG A 172 0.86 -2.04 13.11
C ARG A 172 1.67 -3.25 12.69
N ASN A 173 1.99 -3.33 11.41
CA ASN A 173 2.65 -4.50 10.79
C ASN A 173 1.95 -5.83 11.08
N CYS A 174 0.67 -5.82 11.49
CA CYS A 174 -0.05 -7.01 11.96
C CYS A 174 0.69 -7.78 13.06
N SER A 175 1.37 -7.06 13.96
CA SER A 175 2.26 -7.65 14.97
C SER A 175 1.51 -8.25 16.17
N ASN A 176 0.23 -7.91 16.34
CA ASN A 176 -0.58 -8.37 17.46
C ASN A 176 -1.53 -9.49 17.01
N LYS A 177 -1.87 -10.38 17.94
CA LYS A 177 -2.81 -11.49 17.71
C LYS A 177 -4.16 -11.18 18.34
N CYS A 178 -5.26 -11.42 17.61
CA CYS A 178 -6.60 -11.41 18.17
C CYS A 178 -6.71 -12.39 19.33
N SER A 179 -7.50 -12.04 20.34
CA SER A 179 -7.75 -12.94 21.47
C SER A 179 -8.48 -14.21 21.01
N GLU A 180 -8.12 -15.34 21.62
CA GLU A 180 -8.87 -16.60 21.45
C GLU A 180 -10.22 -16.57 22.17
N LYS A 181 -10.43 -15.56 23.01
CA LYS A 181 -11.61 -15.33 23.86
C LYS A 181 -12.57 -14.29 23.29
N CYS A 182 -12.32 -13.85 22.04
CA CYS A 182 -13.36 -13.21 21.24
C CYS A 182 -14.59 -14.13 21.15
N PHE A 183 -15.79 -13.56 21.06
CA PHE A 183 -17.03 -14.31 20.92
C PHE A 183 -16.99 -15.24 19.68
N ILE A 184 -16.46 -14.74 18.57
CA ILE A 184 -16.07 -15.56 17.42
C ILE A 184 -14.55 -15.76 17.48
N TYR A 185 -14.10 -17.02 17.43
CA TYR A 185 -12.70 -17.40 17.63
C TYR A 185 -11.73 -16.61 16.75
N LYS A 186 -10.84 -15.82 17.39
CA LYS A 186 -9.82 -14.95 16.76
C LYS A 186 -10.37 -13.96 15.73
N ASP A 187 -11.66 -13.65 15.78
CA ASP A 187 -12.28 -12.70 14.87
C ASP A 187 -12.30 -11.30 15.50
N CYS A 188 -11.38 -10.45 15.05
CA CYS A 188 -11.22 -9.10 15.59
C CYS A 188 -10.89 -8.09 14.49
N ASN A 189 -11.14 -6.82 14.78
CA ASN A 189 -10.83 -5.73 13.87
C ASN A 189 -9.32 -5.65 13.62
N ILE A 190 -8.91 -5.75 12.35
CA ILE A 190 -7.49 -5.77 11.95
C ILE A 190 -6.70 -4.50 12.32
N LYS A 191 -7.35 -3.38 12.61
CA LYS A 191 -6.67 -2.14 13.04
C LYS A 191 -6.57 -2.05 14.56
N THR A 192 -7.67 -2.30 15.27
CA THR A 192 -7.78 -1.99 16.70
C THR A 192 -7.67 -3.21 17.61
N GLY A 193 -7.87 -4.41 17.08
CA GLY A 193 -7.90 -5.66 17.84
C GLY A 193 -9.22 -5.95 18.56
N VAL A 194 -10.21 -5.07 18.41
CA VAL A 194 -11.52 -5.22 19.07
C VAL A 194 -12.26 -6.42 18.49
N CYS A 195 -12.69 -7.34 19.35
CA CYS A 195 -13.38 -8.56 18.94
C CYS A 195 -14.76 -8.25 18.36
N PHE A 196 -15.10 -8.87 17.22
CA PHE A 196 -16.44 -8.77 16.66
C PHE A 196 -17.41 -9.61 17.51
N GLY A 197 -18.56 -9.02 17.88
CA GLY A 197 -19.52 -9.65 18.80
C GLY A 197 -19.10 -9.63 20.27
N GLY A 198 -17.97 -8.98 20.61
CA GLY A 198 -17.48 -8.88 21.97
C GLY A 198 -16.71 -10.11 22.45
N CYS A 199 -16.77 -10.38 23.74
CA CYS A 199 -16.00 -11.38 24.45
C CYS A 199 -16.84 -12.58 24.90
N ALA A 200 -16.19 -13.74 24.94
CA ALA A 200 -16.74 -14.94 25.57
C ALA A 200 -17.01 -14.71 27.07
N VAL A 201 -17.74 -15.65 27.68
CA VAL A 201 -18.06 -15.64 29.12
C VAL A 201 -16.78 -15.50 29.95
N GLY A 202 -16.79 -14.57 30.90
CA GLY A 202 -15.67 -14.34 31.80
C GLY A 202 -14.51 -13.51 31.24
N TRP A 203 -14.68 -12.90 30.06
CA TRP A 203 -13.65 -12.07 29.44
C TRP A 203 -14.14 -10.64 29.18
N LYS A 204 -13.24 -9.69 29.44
CA LYS A 204 -13.53 -8.27 29.45
C LYS A 204 -13.33 -7.62 28.07
N PRO A 205 -14.31 -6.84 27.58
CA PRO A 205 -14.16 -6.07 26.35
C PRO A 205 -13.14 -4.92 26.52
N PRO A 206 -12.57 -4.40 25.42
CA PRO A 206 -12.91 -4.72 24.02
C PRO A 206 -11.99 -5.75 23.35
N LEU A 207 -10.86 -6.09 23.98
CA LEU A 207 -9.83 -7.00 23.42
C LEU A 207 -9.93 -8.45 23.93
N CYS A 208 -10.71 -8.70 24.98
CA CYS A 208 -10.89 -10.03 25.58
C CYS A 208 -9.57 -10.68 26.03
N ASN A 209 -8.64 -9.87 26.55
CA ASN A 209 -7.34 -10.32 27.06
C ASN A 209 -7.29 -10.37 28.60
N GLU A 210 -8.32 -9.84 29.25
CA GLU A 210 -8.45 -9.78 30.71
C GLU A 210 -9.71 -10.52 31.14
N GLU A 211 -9.65 -11.15 32.31
CA GLU A 211 -10.81 -11.80 32.92
C GLU A 211 -11.79 -10.74 33.45
N CYS A 212 -13.05 -11.14 33.65
CA CYS A 212 -14.04 -10.29 34.30
C CYS A 212 -13.64 -9.94 35.74
N ASP A 213 -13.98 -8.72 36.17
CA ASP A 213 -13.80 -8.30 37.56
C ASP A 213 -14.78 -9.06 38.46
N ASP A 214 -14.40 -9.29 39.72
CA ASP A 214 -15.25 -9.94 40.72
C ASP A 214 -16.63 -9.26 40.80
N GLY A 215 -17.68 -10.08 40.83
CA GLY A 215 -19.06 -9.61 40.89
C GLY A 215 -19.74 -9.44 39.53
N THR A 216 -19.03 -9.68 38.42
CA THR A 216 -19.61 -9.66 37.08
C THR A 216 -19.63 -11.04 36.43
N PHE A 217 -20.63 -11.29 35.58
CA PHE A 217 -20.82 -12.60 34.95
C PHE A 217 -21.37 -12.48 33.51
N GLU A 218 -21.50 -13.63 32.85
CA GLU A 218 -21.89 -13.80 31.45
C GLU A 218 -20.90 -13.22 30.41
N THR A 219 -21.29 -13.20 29.14
CA THR A 219 -20.51 -12.60 28.05
C THR A 219 -20.31 -11.11 28.26
N ASN A 220 -19.12 -10.61 27.89
CA ASN A 220 -18.76 -9.20 28.03
C ASN A 220 -18.81 -8.64 29.47
N CYS A 221 -18.92 -9.50 30.51
CA CYS A 221 -19.11 -9.07 31.89
C CYS A 221 -20.33 -8.14 32.07
N SER A 222 -21.39 -8.36 31.29
CA SER A 222 -22.52 -7.40 31.16
C SER A 222 -23.47 -7.42 32.35
N ASN A 223 -23.45 -8.47 33.17
CA ASN A 223 -24.32 -8.63 34.32
C ASN A 223 -23.53 -8.63 35.63
N TYR A 224 -24.23 -8.35 36.73
CA TYR A 224 -23.66 -8.27 38.06
C TYR A 224 -24.44 -9.11 39.07
N CYS A 225 -23.72 -9.80 39.95
CA CYS A 225 -24.28 -10.31 41.19
C CYS A 225 -24.16 -9.24 42.28
N GLY A 226 -24.97 -9.38 43.31
CA GLY A 226 -25.11 -8.41 44.39
C GLY A 226 -24.36 -8.85 45.63
N HIS A 227 -25.10 -9.07 46.71
CA HIS A 227 -24.56 -9.31 48.03
C HIS A 227 -24.32 -10.79 48.27
N CYS A 228 -23.41 -11.38 47.49
CA CYS A 228 -22.93 -12.75 47.72
C CYS A 228 -22.26 -12.85 49.10
N HIS A 229 -22.38 -14.01 49.73
CA HIS A 229 -21.92 -14.22 51.10
C HIS A 229 -20.48 -13.75 51.34
N GLN A 230 -20.27 -12.83 52.29
CA GLN A 230 -18.95 -12.27 52.64
C GLN A 230 -18.17 -11.68 51.46
N GLY A 231 -18.86 -11.15 50.44
CA GLY A 231 -18.23 -10.56 49.27
C GLY A 231 -17.52 -11.56 48.35
N GLN A 232 -17.89 -12.84 48.42
CA GLN A 232 -17.37 -13.86 47.49
C GLN A 232 -17.81 -13.59 46.04
N SER A 233 -16.95 -13.92 45.08
CA SER A 233 -17.27 -13.83 43.65
C SER A 233 -18.39 -14.82 43.28
N CYS A 234 -19.34 -14.35 42.49
CA CYS A 234 -20.33 -15.24 41.87
C CYS A 234 -19.72 -16.07 40.74
N ASP A 235 -20.42 -17.14 40.38
CA ASP A 235 -20.09 -17.95 39.22
C ASP A 235 -20.12 -17.10 37.94
N VAL A 236 -19.05 -17.17 37.14
CA VAL A 236 -18.85 -16.29 35.98
C VAL A 236 -19.80 -16.58 34.82
N GLU A 237 -20.39 -17.77 34.76
CA GLU A 237 -21.31 -18.16 33.70
C GLU A 237 -22.76 -17.86 34.08
N THR A 238 -23.14 -18.19 35.31
CA THR A 238 -24.53 -18.15 35.79
C THR A 238 -24.82 -16.99 36.72
N GLY A 239 -23.81 -16.28 37.23
CA GLY A 239 -23.96 -15.22 38.22
C GLY A 239 -24.45 -15.70 39.59
N ALA A 240 -24.46 -17.02 39.83
CA ALA A 240 -24.96 -17.60 41.08
C ALA A 240 -23.93 -17.41 42.21
N CYS A 241 -24.39 -16.98 43.39
CA CYS A 241 -23.54 -16.91 44.57
C CYS A 241 -23.39 -18.31 45.21
N PRO A 242 -22.19 -18.93 45.22
CA PRO A 242 -22.03 -20.35 45.61
C PRO A 242 -22.46 -20.66 47.04
N ASN A 243 -22.29 -19.71 47.96
CA ASN A 243 -22.66 -19.84 49.37
C ASN A 243 -23.93 -19.06 49.74
N GLY A 244 -24.71 -18.64 48.74
CA GLY A 244 -25.92 -17.84 48.92
C GLY A 244 -25.64 -16.37 49.28
N CYS A 245 -26.67 -15.71 49.81
CA CYS A 245 -26.67 -14.26 50.03
C CYS A 245 -26.37 -13.87 51.46
N ASP A 246 -25.75 -12.70 51.61
CA ASP A 246 -25.65 -12.01 52.89
C ASP A 246 -27.04 -11.64 53.45
N SER A 247 -27.05 -11.29 54.74
CA SER A 247 -28.28 -10.90 55.43
C SER A 247 -28.96 -9.73 54.72
N GLY A 248 -30.28 -9.79 54.59
CA GLY A 248 -31.05 -8.75 53.90
C GLY A 248 -31.28 -8.99 52.41
N TYR A 249 -30.61 -9.99 51.82
CA TYR A 249 -30.69 -10.28 50.39
C TYR A 249 -31.08 -11.73 50.09
N LYS A 250 -31.66 -11.97 48.91
CA LYS A 250 -32.06 -13.27 48.37
C LYS A 250 -31.97 -13.31 46.83
N GLY A 251 -32.35 -14.45 46.27
CA GLY A 251 -32.29 -14.72 44.84
C GLY A 251 -30.96 -15.36 44.45
N ILE A 252 -30.88 -15.91 43.24
CA ILE A 252 -29.67 -16.63 42.78
C ILE A 252 -28.45 -15.70 42.65
N HIS A 253 -28.69 -14.42 42.33
CA HIS A 253 -27.67 -13.39 42.18
C HIS A 253 -27.55 -12.46 43.39
N CYS A 254 -28.33 -12.66 44.46
CA CYS A 254 -28.32 -11.81 45.66
C CYS A 254 -28.54 -10.30 45.40
N ASN A 255 -29.34 -9.97 44.37
CA ASN A 255 -29.73 -8.61 44.01
C ASN A 255 -31.10 -8.20 44.58
N GLU A 256 -31.87 -9.14 45.11
CA GLU A 256 -33.19 -8.86 45.67
C GLU A 256 -33.11 -8.66 47.18
N SER A 257 -33.73 -7.62 47.71
CA SER A 257 -33.88 -7.41 49.15
C SER A 257 -34.96 -8.30 49.76
N CYS A 258 -34.91 -8.53 51.07
CA CYS A 258 -35.95 -9.26 51.78
C CYS A 258 -37.30 -8.54 51.71
N ALA A 259 -38.37 -9.33 51.53
CA ALA A 259 -39.72 -8.83 51.71
C ALA A 259 -39.92 -8.42 53.18
N HIS A 260 -40.84 -7.48 53.44
CA HIS A 260 -41.00 -6.79 54.73
C HIS A 260 -41.16 -7.73 55.95
N SER A 261 -41.64 -8.96 55.75
CA SER A 261 -41.84 -9.95 56.81
C SER A 261 -40.73 -10.98 56.98
N PHE A 262 -39.62 -10.84 56.25
CA PHE A 262 -38.49 -11.75 56.27
C PHE A 262 -37.17 -10.99 56.48
N TYR A 263 -36.18 -11.65 57.09
CA TYR A 263 -34.85 -11.09 57.35
C TYR A 263 -33.77 -12.17 57.36
N GLY A 264 -32.51 -11.74 57.52
CA GLY A 264 -31.34 -12.62 57.66
C GLY A 264 -30.83 -13.17 56.33
N PRO A 265 -29.87 -14.11 56.35
CA PRO A 265 -29.22 -14.61 55.14
C PRO A 265 -30.22 -15.36 54.27
N ASN A 266 -30.23 -15.06 52.97
CA ASN A 266 -31.19 -15.60 52.00
C ASN A 266 -32.67 -15.34 52.37
N CYS A 267 -32.95 -14.37 53.24
CA CYS A 267 -34.29 -14.05 53.75
C CYS A 267 -35.07 -15.25 54.32
N ARG A 268 -34.37 -16.19 54.97
CA ARG A 268 -34.97 -17.43 55.49
C ARG A 268 -35.64 -17.26 56.86
N LEU A 269 -35.39 -16.17 57.57
CA LEU A 269 -35.96 -15.90 58.89
C LEU A 269 -37.22 -15.02 58.77
N ARG A 270 -38.20 -15.21 59.65
CA ARG A 270 -39.45 -14.43 59.69
C ARG A 270 -39.42 -13.42 60.83
N CYS A 271 -39.88 -12.19 60.56
CA CYS A 271 -40.04 -11.17 61.60
C CYS A 271 -40.94 -11.67 62.74
N SER A 272 -40.69 -11.16 63.95
CA SER A 272 -41.53 -11.49 65.12
C SER A 272 -42.99 -11.10 64.88
N ASN A 273 -43.92 -11.90 65.40
CA ASN A 273 -45.35 -11.58 65.37
C ASN A 273 -45.70 -10.36 66.22
N THR A 274 -44.81 -9.92 67.11
CA THR A 274 -44.95 -8.70 67.92
C THR A 274 -44.56 -7.43 67.17
N CYS A 275 -43.92 -7.53 66.00
CA CYS A 275 -43.56 -6.36 65.20
C CYS A 275 -44.80 -5.71 64.59
N ILE A 276 -44.83 -4.37 64.54
CA ILE A 276 -45.88 -3.61 63.83
C ILE A 276 -45.97 -4.11 62.38
N ASN A 277 -47.17 -4.55 61.98
CA ASN A 277 -47.46 -5.13 60.66
C ASN A 277 -46.53 -6.29 60.24
N ARG A 278 -45.86 -6.95 61.20
CA ARG A 278 -44.80 -7.95 60.95
C ARG A 278 -43.67 -7.43 60.07
N THR A 279 -43.32 -6.15 60.21
CA THR A 279 -42.20 -5.53 59.50
C THR A 279 -40.98 -5.46 60.40
N CYS A 280 -39.81 -5.86 59.90
CA CYS A 280 -38.55 -5.76 60.62
C CYS A 280 -37.37 -5.40 59.69
N ASP A 281 -36.26 -4.96 60.30
CA ASP A 281 -35.00 -4.72 59.60
C ASP A 281 -34.54 -5.98 58.85
N ALA A 282 -34.24 -5.84 57.57
CA ALA A 282 -33.97 -6.99 56.68
C ALA A 282 -32.67 -7.73 57.05
N GLU A 283 -31.71 -7.07 57.71
CA GLU A 283 -30.45 -7.69 58.09
C GLU A 283 -30.52 -8.31 59.49
N LYS A 284 -31.02 -7.53 60.46
CA LYS A 284 -30.95 -7.83 61.90
C LYS A 284 -32.25 -8.38 62.47
N GLY A 285 -33.37 -8.20 61.79
CA GLY A 285 -34.69 -8.64 62.25
C GLY A 285 -35.29 -7.79 63.37
N SER A 286 -34.70 -6.65 63.71
CA SER A 286 -35.20 -5.72 64.74
C SER A 286 -36.39 -4.90 64.25
N CYS A 287 -37.34 -4.60 65.14
CA CYS A 287 -38.58 -3.89 64.81
C CYS A 287 -39.17 -3.16 66.03
N ASP A 288 -40.07 -2.22 65.77
CA ASP A 288 -40.95 -1.65 66.79
C ASP A 288 -42.08 -2.63 67.13
N MET A 289 -42.36 -2.79 68.43
CA MET A 289 -43.35 -3.75 68.94
C MET A 289 -44.74 -3.11 69.09
N VAL A 290 -45.79 -3.90 68.81
CA VAL A 290 -47.23 -3.55 69.00
C VAL A 290 -47.65 -3.67 70.46
#